data_AF-A0A832UDR4-F1
#
_entry.id   AF-A0A832UDR4-F1
#
_cell.length_a   1.000
_cell.length_b   1.000
_cell.length_c   1.000
_cell.angle_alpha   90.00
_cell.angle_beta   90.00
_cell.angle_gamma   90.00
#
_symmetry.space_group_name_H-M   'P 1'
#
loop_
_entity.id
_entity.type
_entity.pdbx_description
1 polymer ?
#
loop_
_entity_poly.entity_id
_entity_poly.type
_entity_poly.pdbx_seq_one_letter_code
_entity_poly.pdbx_strand_id
1 'polypeptide(L)'
;MALAEMLTPVSIAIQLIIVILGCYAGYRLKIEAGYLFALAFLLFAVYDITSMMGYGDDMLSIINILASLSALGGIYLLVKQA
;
A
#
# COMPACT_ATOMS: atom_id res chain seq x y z
N MET A 1 12.91 9.02 -19.00
CA MET A 1 12.83 9.79 -17.74
C MET A 1 11.48 10.48 -17.57
N ALA A 2 10.99 11.27 -18.55
CA ALA A 2 9.67 11.93 -18.45
C ALA A 2 8.45 11.01 -18.18
N LEU A 3 8.44 9.78 -18.74
CA LEU A 3 7.35 8.82 -18.47
C LEU A 3 7.40 8.27 -17.04
N ALA A 4 8.59 8.06 -16.48
CA ALA A 4 8.78 7.54 -15.13
C ALA A 4 8.41 8.59 -14.07
N GLU A 5 8.71 9.86 -14.32
CA GLU A 5 8.33 10.98 -13.44
C GLU A 5 6.82 11.26 -13.45
N MET A 6 6.10 10.95 -14.54
CA MET A 6 4.64 11.01 -14.58
C MET A 6 3.97 9.80 -13.92
N LEU A 7 4.64 8.65 -13.88
CA LEU A 7 4.08 7.42 -13.30
C LEU A 7 4.02 7.46 -11.77
N THR A 8 4.95 8.15 -11.11
CA THR A 8 5.03 8.23 -9.65
C THR A 8 3.82 8.94 -9.00
N PRO A 9 3.39 10.14 -9.46
CA PRO A 9 2.18 10.78 -8.92
C PRO A 9 0.91 9.96 -9.19
N VAL A 10 0.82 9.31 -10.34
CA VAL A 10 -0.32 8.45 -10.70
C VAL A 10 -0.35 7.19 -9.82
N SER A 11 0.80 6.58 -9.56
CA SER A 11 0.96 5.45 -8.64
C SER A 11 0.44 5.81 -7.25
N ILE A 12 0.89 6.94 -6.69
CA ILE A 12 0.45 7.43 -5.37
C ILE A 12 -1.07 7.64 -5.35
N ALA A 13 -1.64 8.26 -6.39
CA ALA A 13 -3.08 8.48 -6.46
C ALA A 13 -3.87 7.16 -6.47
N ILE A 14 -3.43 6.17 -7.25
CA ILE A 14 -4.05 4.84 -7.30
C ILE A 14 -3.94 4.14 -5.94
N GLN A 15 -2.76 4.19 -5.30
CA GLN A 15 -2.55 3.60 -3.98
C GLN A 15 -3.51 4.22 -2.95
N LEU A 16 -3.67 5.55 -2.93
CA LEU A 16 -4.61 6.23 -2.02
C LEU A 16 -6.08 5.84 -2.28
N ILE A 17 -6.47 5.65 -3.54
CA ILE A 17 -7.82 5.13 -3.86
C ILE A 17 -7.99 3.73 -3.25
N ILE A 18 -6.98 2.87 -3.36
CA ILE A 18 -7.01 1.52 -2.77
C ILE A 18 -7.05 1.59 -1.24
N VAL A 19 -6.38 2.56 -0.60
CA VAL A 19 -6.51 2.79 0.85
C VAL A 19 -7.96 3.06 1.24
N ILE A 20 -8.64 3.96 0.50
CA ILE A 20 -10.05 4.29 0.77
C ILE A 20 -10.93 3.05 0.58
N LEU A 21 -10.73 2.28 -0.50
CA LEU A 21 -11.48 1.05 -0.76
C LEU A 21 -11.23 -0.02 0.29
N GLY A 22 -9.99 -0.21 0.73
CA GLY A 22 -9.63 -1.17 1.78
C GLY A 22 -10.26 -0.80 3.13
N CYS A 23 -10.20 0.47 3.52
CA CYS A 23 -10.88 0.99 4.72
C CYS A 23 -12.40 0.81 4.62
N TYR A 24 -12.99 1.08 3.45
CA TYR A 24 -14.42 0.85 3.21
C TYR A 24 -14.80 -0.63 3.34
N ALA A 25 -14.02 -1.54 2.74
CA ALA A 25 -14.24 -2.98 2.83
C ALA A 25 -14.10 -3.48 4.29
N GLY A 26 -13.09 -3.00 5.02
CA GLY A 26 -12.91 -3.32 6.43
C GLY A 26 -14.06 -2.84 7.31
N TYR A 27 -14.52 -1.60 7.10
CA TYR A 27 -15.53 -0.98 7.96
C TYR A 27 -16.96 -1.37 7.61
N ARG A 28 -17.37 -1.22 6.34
CA ARG A 28 -18.74 -1.45 5.90
C ARG A 28 -19.04 -2.93 5.62
N LEU A 29 -18.10 -3.64 5.00
CA LEU A 29 -18.29 -5.04 4.63
C LEU A 29 -17.77 -6.01 5.69
N LYS A 30 -17.13 -5.50 6.76
CA LYS A 30 -16.52 -6.30 7.84
C LYS A 30 -15.48 -7.30 7.33
N ILE A 31 -14.83 -7.01 6.21
CA ILE A 31 -13.75 -7.82 5.66
C ILE A 31 -12.44 -7.36 6.31
N GLU A 32 -12.00 -8.03 7.37
CA GLU A 32 -10.80 -7.65 8.14
C GLU A 32 -9.55 -7.48 7.26
N ALA A 33 -9.42 -8.32 6.22
CA ALA A 33 -8.36 -8.21 5.23
C ALA A 33 -8.30 -6.83 4.54
N GLY A 34 -9.43 -6.14 4.41
CA GLY A 34 -9.52 -4.80 3.83
C GLY A 34 -8.65 -3.77 4.56
N TYR A 35 -8.54 -3.86 5.89
CA TYR A 35 -7.66 -2.97 6.65
C TYR A 35 -6.18 -3.25 6.41
N LEU A 36 -5.80 -4.53 6.25
CA LEU A 36 -4.42 -4.91 5.95
C LEU A 36 -4.00 -4.48 4.55
N PHE A 37 -4.91 -4.58 3.57
CA PHE A 37 -4.68 -3.99 2.25
C PHE A 37 -4.59 -2.46 2.32
N ALA A 38 -5.48 -1.79 3.05
CA ALA A 38 -5.39 -0.34 3.21
C ALA A 38 -4.04 0.09 3.82
N LEU A 39 -3.55 -0.63 4.84
CA LEU A 39 -2.25 -0.37 5.44
C LEU A 39 -1.10 -0.60 4.43
N ALA A 40 -1.14 -1.70 3.68
CA ALA A 40 -0.11 -2.02 2.69
C ALA A 40 0.00 -0.91 1.62
N PHE A 41 -1.12 -0.50 1.04
CA PHE A 41 -1.14 0.53 0.00
C PHE A 41 -0.83 1.92 0.54
N LEU A 42 -1.13 2.20 1.81
CA LEU A 42 -0.66 3.42 2.46
C LEU A 42 0.87 3.43 2.60
N LEU A 43 1.46 2.30 2.99
CA LEU A 43 2.93 2.16 3.09
C LEU A 43 3.61 2.25 1.72
N PHE A 44 3.01 1.71 0.65
CA PHE A 44 3.51 1.91 -0.71
C PHE A 44 3.46 3.39 -1.14
N ALA A 45 2.41 4.13 -0.78
CA ALA A 45 2.34 5.57 -1.03
C ALA A 45 3.42 6.34 -0.26
N VAL A 46 3.67 5.96 0.99
CA VAL A 46 4.78 6.53 1.78
C VAL A 46 6.13 6.18 1.17
N TYR A 47 6.31 4.95 0.67
CA TYR A 47 7.52 4.54 -0.04
C TYR A 47 7.77 5.41 -1.28
N ASP A 48 6.77 5.58 -2.14
CA ASP A 48 6.89 6.38 -3.36
C ASP A 48 7.21 7.85 -3.03
N ILE A 49 6.56 8.42 -2.01
CA ILE A 49 6.82 9.80 -1.56
C ILE A 49 8.25 9.94 -1.00
N THR A 50 8.67 9.04 -0.11
CA THR A 50 10.00 9.11 0.51
C THR A 50 11.12 8.85 -0.51
N SER A 51 10.86 8.00 -1.50
CA SER A 51 11.75 7.79 -2.65
C SER A 51 11.92 9.07 -3.47
N MET A 52 10.82 9.78 -3.77
CA MET A 52 10.88 11.08 -4.46
C MET A 52 11.61 12.17 -3.65
N MET A 53 11.55 12.09 -2.32
CA MET A 53 12.26 13.02 -1.42
C MET A 53 13.76 12.68 -1.26
N GLY A 54 14.24 11.58 -1.83
CA GLY A 54 15.66 11.18 -1.77
C GLY A 54 16.08 10.57 -0.42
N TYR A 55 15.15 9.94 0.31
CA TYR A 55 15.50 9.17 1.50
C TYR A 55 16.34 7.93 1.15
N GLY A 56 17.19 7.51 2.08
CA GLY A 56 18.14 6.41 1.86
C GLY A 56 17.49 5.04 1.64
N ASP A 57 18.17 4.22 0.83
CA ASP A 57 17.70 2.90 0.37
C ASP A 57 17.34 1.92 1.51
N ASP A 58 18.02 2.02 2.65
CA ASP A 58 17.74 1.18 3.82
C ASP A 58 16.35 1.45 4.41
N MET A 59 15.96 2.73 4.50
CA MET A 59 14.64 3.13 5.01
C MET A 59 13.54 2.73 4.03
N LEU A 60 13.78 2.93 2.73
CA LEU A 60 12.87 2.51 1.66
C LEU A 60 12.64 1.00 1.69
N SER A 61 13.71 0.21 1.86
CA SER A 61 13.63 -1.24 1.95
C SER A 61 12.77 -1.72 3.12
N ILE A 62 12.90 -1.09 4.29
CA ILE A 62 12.08 -1.43 5.47
C ILE A 62 10.59 -1.16 5.20
N ILE A 63 10.26 0.01 4.63
CA ILE A 63 8.86 0.37 4.33
C ILE A 63 8.27 -0.63 3.32
N ASN A 64 9.03 -1.01 2.30
CA ASN A 64 8.61 -1.97 1.29
C ASN A 64 8.36 -3.37 1.89
N ILE A 65 9.23 -3.83 2.81
CA ILE A 65 9.04 -5.09 3.53
C ILE A 65 7.75 -5.06 4.35
N LEU A 66 7.52 -3.98 5.12
CA LEU A 66 6.30 -3.84 5.93
C LEU A 66 5.03 -3.76 5.08
N ALA A 67 5.08 -3.05 3.95
CA ALA A 67 3.98 -2.98 2.99
C ALA A 67 3.66 -4.37 2.44
N SER A 68 4.69 -5.11 2.02
CA SER A 68 4.56 -6.47 1.49
C SER A 68 4.03 -7.46 2.51
N LEU A 69 4.50 -7.41 3.77
CA LEU A 69 4.00 -8.23 4.86
C LEU A 69 2.52 -7.93 5.18
N SER A 70 2.13 -6.66 5.13
CA SER A 70 0.74 -6.25 5.33
C SER A 70 -0.17 -6.79 4.22
N ALA A 71 0.29 -6.72 2.96
CA ALA A 71 -0.44 -7.30 1.82
C ALA A 71 -0.56 -8.82 1.94
N LEU A 72 0.52 -9.51 2.29
CA LEU A 72 0.51 -10.96 2.53
C LEU A 72 -0.43 -11.35 3.68
N GLY A 73 -0.45 -10.58 4.77
CA GLY A 73 -1.38 -10.77 5.87
C GLY A 73 -2.84 -10.62 5.42
N GLY A 74 -3.13 -9.63 4.57
CA GLY A 74 -4.45 -9.44 3.96
C GLY A 74 -4.87 -10.64 3.11
N ILE A 75 -3.97 -11.13 2.25
CA ILE A 75 -4.21 -12.34 1.43
C ILE A 75 -4.45 -13.56 2.31
N TYR A 76 -3.64 -13.76 3.35
CA TYR A 76 -3.79 -14.89 4.27
C TYR A 76 -5.16 -14.88 4.95
N LEU A 77 -5.63 -13.72 5.41
CA LEU A 77 -6.97 -13.60 6.00
C LEU A 77 -8.08 -13.90 4.99
N LEU A 78 -7.95 -13.44 3.74
CA LEU A 78 -8.92 -13.77 2.69
C LEU A 78 -8.95 -15.28 2.41
N VAL A 79 -7.78 -15.92 2.25
CA VAL A 79 -7.70 -17.36 1.98
C VAL A 79 -8.21 -18.19 3.15
N LYS A 80 -7.98 -17.76 4.40
CA LYS A 80 -8.48 -18.46 5.59
C LYS A 80 -10.00 -18.35 5.75
N GLN A 81 -10.61 -17.27 5.25
CA GLN A 81 -12.05 -17.01 5.35
C GLN A 81 -12.86 -17.59 4.17
N ALA A 82 -12.19 -17.97 3.07
CA ALA A 82 -12.80 -18.60 1.89
C ALA A 82 -12.93 -20.12 2.05
#